data_AF-A0A316U574-F1
#
_entry.id   AF-A0A316U574-F1
#
_cell.length_a   1.000
_cell.length_b   1.000
_cell.length_c   1.000
_cell.angle_alpha   90.00
_cell.angle_beta   90.00
_cell.angle_gamma   90.00
#
_symmetry.space_group_name_H-M   'P 1'
#
loop_
_entity.id
_entity.type
_entity.pdbx_description
1 polymer ?
#
loop_
_entity_poly.entity_id
_entity_poly.type
_entity_poly.pdbx_seq_one_letter_code
_entity_poly.pdbx_strand_id
1 'polypeptide(L)'
;MATIVDSSSSPPLQPQAATSPGEDRLWINLRKQAKYVVIGATLCWYFQTGLHWRDVLDAGRSEARFGRILAGVSLLLLVLSVTLFATLMLLPLRGSPPNFAAWQQDPHLKRLIPILTSSLVGGFTTLFLTLSPIFAPPPPSTSLAIRLTDASRAAGGNLQAASKGIQSLVTEIASSLGFHPSSSSSSSSQTYLASLKSSDLLEKLRLTSAQGLASRLGVSSGRAEEFTVLLDEYQERAKIWAEGRARYAGWAGAVGGAVGVYLLVLGIVGLLGVFTTPLSKRAKKDGKGKTAEVTTVSPTSTPIPKPVRNLRPHDAAPNAPLTPL
;
A
#
# COMPACT_ATOMS: atom_id res chain seq x y z
N MET A 1 -47.58 69.96 -18.91
CA MET A 1 -46.39 69.42 -19.60
C MET A 1 -45.84 68.28 -18.73
N ALA A 2 -46.12 67.04 -19.11
CA ALA A 2 -45.63 65.85 -18.43
C ALA A 2 -44.72 65.09 -19.41
N THR A 3 -43.44 64.98 -19.07
CA THR A 3 -42.41 64.31 -19.86
C THR A 3 -42.43 62.82 -19.52
N ILE A 4 -42.83 62.00 -20.48
CA ILE A 4 -42.76 60.54 -20.43
C ILE A 4 -41.30 60.17 -20.71
N VAL A 5 -40.61 59.63 -19.71
CA VAL A 5 -39.24 59.11 -19.83
C VAL A 5 -39.33 57.62 -20.13
N ASP A 6 -39.13 57.27 -21.40
CA ASP A 6 -39.12 55.89 -21.89
C ASP A 6 -37.75 55.27 -21.60
N SER A 7 -37.67 54.46 -20.53
CA SER A 7 -36.45 53.78 -20.08
C SER A 7 -36.52 52.29 -20.43
N SER A 8 -36.30 51.93 -21.69
CA SER A 8 -36.12 50.51 -22.08
C SER A 8 -34.97 50.31 -23.07
N SER A 9 -33.74 50.43 -22.59
CA SER A 9 -32.57 49.88 -23.27
C SER A 9 -31.97 48.76 -22.40
N SER A 10 -32.55 47.57 -22.49
CA SER A 10 -31.95 46.36 -21.92
C SER A 10 -30.64 46.08 -22.67
N PRO A 11 -29.50 45.92 -21.96
CA PRO A 11 -28.23 45.62 -22.62
C PRO A 11 -28.30 44.25 -23.33
N PRO A 12 -27.63 44.09 -24.49
CA PRO A 12 -27.61 42.83 -25.20
C PRO A 12 -26.99 41.75 -24.30
N LEU A 13 -27.77 40.69 -24.06
CA LEU A 13 -27.35 39.50 -23.32
C LEU A 13 -26.04 38.99 -23.93
N GLN A 14 -24.94 39.19 -23.22
CA GLN A 14 -23.67 38.56 -23.59
C GLN A 14 -23.89 37.03 -23.62
N PRO A 15 -23.42 36.34 -24.66
CA PRO A 15 -23.46 34.90 -24.70
C PRO A 15 -22.58 34.37 -23.55
N GLN A 16 -23.21 34.01 -22.44
CA GLN A 16 -22.55 33.22 -21.40
C GLN A 16 -22.09 31.95 -22.08
N ALA A 17 -20.77 31.80 -22.23
CA ALA A 17 -20.14 30.58 -22.67
C ALA A 17 -20.59 29.48 -21.70
N ALA A 18 -21.58 28.70 -22.14
CA ALA A 18 -22.18 27.64 -21.35
C ALA A 18 -21.12 26.54 -21.19
N THR A 19 -20.34 26.63 -20.11
CA THR A 19 -19.50 25.54 -19.65
C THR A 19 -20.39 24.32 -19.49
N SER A 20 -20.06 23.25 -20.19
CA SER A 20 -20.94 22.10 -20.29
C SER A 20 -21.11 21.50 -18.88
N PRO A 21 -22.34 21.33 -18.36
CA PRO A 21 -22.60 20.86 -16.99
C PRO A 21 -22.12 19.42 -16.72
N GLY A 22 -21.56 18.74 -17.74
CA GLY A 22 -20.91 17.44 -17.64
C GLY A 22 -19.45 17.53 -17.18
N GLU A 23 -18.73 18.58 -17.59
CA GLU A 23 -17.29 18.72 -17.38
C GLU A 23 -16.96 18.95 -15.90
N ASP A 24 -17.69 19.85 -15.23
CA ASP A 24 -17.51 20.16 -13.81
C ASP A 24 -17.64 18.92 -12.92
N ARG A 25 -18.57 18.02 -13.25
CA ARG A 25 -18.84 16.82 -12.44
C ARG A 25 -17.77 15.75 -12.61
N LEU A 26 -17.23 15.58 -13.82
CA LEU A 26 -16.10 14.70 -14.07
C LEU A 26 -14.88 15.18 -13.28
N TRP A 27 -14.60 16.48 -13.34
CA TRP A 27 -13.49 17.08 -12.59
C TRP A 27 -13.62 16.90 -11.07
N ILE A 28 -14.83 17.10 -10.52
CA ILE A 28 -15.10 16.88 -9.09
C ILE A 28 -14.83 15.42 -8.70
N ASN A 29 -15.27 14.45 -9.51
CA ASN A 29 -15.06 13.03 -9.23
C ASN A 29 -13.60 12.62 -9.40
N LEU A 30 -12.92 13.13 -10.42
CA LEU A 30 -11.50 12.90 -10.65
C LEU A 30 -10.66 13.40 -9.47
N ARG A 31 -10.91 14.63 -9.02
CA ARG A 31 -10.25 15.22 -7.84
C ARG A 31 -10.48 14.40 -6.57
N LYS A 32 -11.69 13.85 -6.40
CA LYS A 32 -12.02 12.98 -5.26
C LYS A 32 -11.26 11.67 -5.28
N GLN A 33 -10.96 11.09 -6.44
CA GLN A 33 -10.20 9.84 -6.53
C GLN A 33 -8.69 10.08 -6.49
N ALA A 34 -8.21 11.15 -7.15
CA ALA A 34 -6.81 11.54 -7.16
C ALA A 34 -6.25 11.75 -5.75
N LYS A 35 -7.04 12.28 -4.80
CA LYS A 35 -6.60 12.43 -3.40
C LYS A 35 -6.22 11.10 -2.76
N TYR A 36 -6.94 10.01 -3.04
CA TYR A 36 -6.65 8.69 -2.48
C TYR A 36 -5.39 8.07 -3.09
N VAL A 37 -5.19 8.26 -4.40
CA VAL A 37 -3.95 7.86 -5.08
C VAL A 37 -2.76 8.59 -4.50
N VAL A 38 -2.84 9.92 -4.34
CA VAL A 38 -1.75 10.73 -3.77
C VAL A 38 -1.46 10.34 -2.33
N ILE A 39 -2.49 10.19 -1.49
CA ILE A 39 -2.33 9.78 -0.09
C ILE A 39 -1.74 8.37 -0.02
N GLY A 40 -2.26 7.43 -0.81
CA GLY A 40 -1.78 6.05 -0.85
C GLY A 40 -0.33 5.95 -1.32
N ALA A 41 0.03 6.65 -2.40
CA ALA A 41 1.40 6.73 -2.90
C ALA A 41 2.34 7.35 -1.86
N THR A 42 1.91 8.43 -1.21
CA THR A 42 2.68 9.10 -0.14
C THR A 42 2.93 8.15 1.03
N LEU A 43 1.91 7.40 1.48
CA LEU A 43 2.07 6.40 2.54
C LEU A 43 3.01 5.27 2.11
N CYS A 44 2.86 4.73 0.90
CA CYS A 44 3.75 3.68 0.38
C CYS A 44 5.20 4.15 0.29
N TRP A 45 5.42 5.39 -0.14
CA TRP A 45 6.75 6.00 -0.22
C TRP A 45 7.32 6.27 1.17
N TYR A 46 6.53 6.85 2.07
CA TYR A 46 6.93 7.20 3.43
C TYR A 46 7.29 5.97 4.26
N PHE A 47 6.47 4.91 4.18
CA PHE A 47 6.72 3.64 4.86
C PHE A 47 7.57 2.67 4.05
N GLN A 48 8.06 3.07 2.88
CA GLN A 48 8.92 2.25 2.02
C GLN A 48 8.37 0.84 1.79
N THR A 49 7.06 0.73 1.59
CA THR A 49 6.36 -0.54 1.53
C THR A 49 6.92 -1.46 0.44
N GLY A 50 7.36 -0.89 -0.68
CA GLY A 50 8.03 -1.62 -1.75
C GLY A 50 9.36 -2.26 -1.34
N LEU A 51 10.18 -1.56 -0.53
CA LEU A 51 11.46 -2.10 -0.03
C LEU A 51 11.22 -3.26 0.94
N HIS A 52 10.31 -3.09 1.90
CA HIS A 52 9.96 -4.16 2.83
C HIS A 52 9.39 -5.39 2.11
N TRP A 53 8.53 -5.19 1.12
CA TRP A 53 7.95 -6.28 0.36
C TRP A 53 9.01 -7.01 -0.48
N ARG A 54 9.91 -6.27 -1.13
CA ARG A 54 11.05 -6.85 -1.86
C ARG A 54 11.97 -7.63 -0.93
N ASP A 55 12.30 -7.08 0.24
CA ASP A 55 13.12 -7.77 1.24
C ASP A 55 12.49 -9.09 1.72
N VAL A 56 11.15 -9.15 1.85
CA VAL A 56 10.45 -10.40 2.19
C VAL A 56 10.54 -11.42 1.05
N LEU A 57 10.48 -10.97 -0.20
CA LEU A 57 10.63 -11.84 -1.37
C LEU A 57 12.07 -12.34 -1.54
N ASP A 58 13.04 -11.49 -1.28
CA ASP A 58 14.46 -11.76 -1.47
C ASP A 58 15.08 -12.48 -0.26
N ALA A 59 14.35 -12.62 0.86
CA ALA A 59 14.78 -13.40 2.04
C ALA A 59 14.97 -14.90 1.69
N GLY A 60 16.11 -15.20 1.08
CA GLY A 60 16.35 -16.38 0.27
C GLY A 60 16.72 -17.66 1.02
N ARG A 61 16.98 -17.64 2.32
CA ARG A 61 17.55 -18.81 3.02
C ARG A 61 16.60 -19.33 4.10
N SER A 62 16.02 -20.52 3.83
CA SER A 62 15.23 -21.45 4.67
C SER A 62 14.19 -20.93 5.67
N GLU A 63 14.47 -19.92 6.49
CA GLU A 63 13.60 -19.48 7.60
C GLU A 63 12.47 -18.55 7.13
N ALA A 64 12.65 -17.81 6.04
CA ALA A 64 11.65 -16.88 5.52
C ALA A 64 10.68 -17.47 4.48
N ARG A 65 10.55 -18.81 4.39
CA ARG A 65 9.63 -19.45 3.42
C ARG A 65 8.18 -18.99 3.61
N PHE A 66 7.73 -18.87 4.86
CA PHE A 66 6.36 -18.46 5.16
C PHE A 66 6.10 -17.01 4.77
N GLY A 67 7.05 -16.10 5.02
CA GLY A 67 6.96 -14.70 4.61
C GLY A 67 6.78 -14.55 3.09
N ARG A 68 7.53 -15.32 2.29
CA ARG A 68 7.39 -15.35 0.83
C ARG A 68 6.03 -15.85 0.37
N ILE A 69 5.50 -16.90 0.99
CA ILE A 69 4.15 -17.40 0.69
C ILE A 69 3.10 -16.33 1.01
N LEU A 70 3.21 -15.67 2.18
CA LEU A 70 2.31 -14.57 2.56
C LEU A 70 2.40 -13.38 1.60
N ALA A 71 3.59 -13.01 1.16
CA ALA A 71 3.80 -11.98 0.15
C ALA A 71 3.16 -12.35 -1.20
N GLY A 72 3.30 -13.60 -1.63
CA GLY A 72 2.65 -14.11 -2.85
C GLY A 72 1.12 -14.16 -2.73
N VAL A 73 0.60 -14.66 -1.62
CA VAL A 73 -0.86 -14.74 -1.36
C VAL A 73 -1.47 -13.33 -1.28
N SER A 74 -0.81 -12.39 -0.60
CA SER A 74 -1.29 -11.01 -0.52
C SER A 74 -1.32 -10.34 -1.89
N LEU A 75 -0.30 -10.55 -2.74
CA LEU A 75 -0.29 -10.07 -4.13
C LEU A 75 -1.43 -10.70 -4.95
N LEU A 76 -1.64 -12.01 -4.83
CA LEU A 76 -2.72 -12.72 -5.51
C LEU A 76 -4.10 -12.17 -5.12
N LEU A 77 -4.34 -11.99 -3.81
CA LEU A 77 -5.60 -11.43 -3.30
C LEU A 77 -5.79 -9.96 -3.70
N LEU A 78 -4.72 -9.19 -3.80
CA LEU A 78 -4.76 -7.81 -4.30
C LEU A 78 -5.16 -7.78 -5.78
N VAL A 79 -4.53 -8.60 -6.63
CA VAL A 79 -4.86 -8.73 -8.06
C VAL A 79 -6.30 -9.21 -8.26
N LEU A 80 -6.73 -10.20 -7.47
CA LEU A 80 -8.11 -10.69 -7.46
C LEU A 80 -9.09 -9.58 -7.11
N SER A 81 -8.80 -8.80 -6.06
CA SER A 81 -9.64 -7.67 -5.63
C SER A 81 -9.77 -6.60 -6.72
N VAL A 82 -8.65 -6.23 -7.37
CA VAL A 82 -8.64 -5.30 -8.51
C VAL A 82 -9.48 -5.82 -9.65
N THR A 83 -9.33 -7.11 -10.00
CA THR A 83 -10.07 -7.74 -11.09
C THR A 83 -11.57 -7.80 -10.82
N LEU A 84 -11.98 -8.17 -9.61
CA LEU A 84 -13.38 -8.19 -9.19
C LEU A 84 -13.98 -6.78 -9.19
N PHE A 85 -13.26 -5.78 -8.68
CA PHE A 85 -13.72 -4.40 -8.67
C PHE A 85 -13.83 -3.84 -10.09
N ALA A 86 -12.84 -4.09 -10.95
CA ALA A 86 -12.90 -3.71 -12.36
C ALA A 86 -14.08 -4.38 -13.07
N THR A 87 -14.32 -5.66 -12.80
CA THR A 87 -15.49 -6.39 -13.30
C THR A 87 -16.78 -5.70 -12.87
N LEU A 88 -16.91 -5.33 -11.58
CA LEU A 88 -18.07 -4.60 -11.07
C LEU A 88 -18.25 -3.22 -11.74
N MET A 89 -17.17 -2.51 -12.02
CA MET A 89 -17.21 -1.21 -12.71
C MET A 89 -17.54 -1.31 -14.20
N LEU A 90 -17.31 -2.48 -14.82
CA LEU A 90 -17.65 -2.75 -16.22
C LEU A 90 -19.06 -3.31 -16.40
N LEU A 91 -19.77 -3.73 -15.33
CA LEU A 91 -21.15 -4.20 -15.42
C LEU A 91 -22.09 -3.22 -16.17
N PRO A 92 -22.06 -1.90 -15.91
CA PRO A 92 -22.92 -0.94 -16.60
C PRO A 92 -22.74 -0.93 -18.13
N LEU A 93 -21.57 -1.30 -18.64
CA LEU A 93 -21.30 -1.37 -20.08
C LEU A 93 -22.02 -2.54 -20.76
N ARG A 94 -22.44 -3.55 -19.99
CA ARG A 94 -23.20 -4.71 -20.50
C ARG A 94 -24.69 -4.43 -20.69
N GLY A 95 -25.14 -3.19 -20.49
CA GLY A 95 -26.53 -2.77 -20.75
C GLY A 95 -27.51 -2.98 -19.59
N SER A 96 -27.18 -3.80 -18.59
CA SER A 96 -27.97 -3.95 -17.37
C SER A 96 -27.45 -3.02 -16.27
N PRO A 97 -28.18 -1.96 -15.87
CA PRO A 97 -27.76 -1.13 -14.75
C PRO A 97 -27.78 -1.96 -13.47
N PRO A 98 -26.63 -2.17 -12.80
CA PRO A 98 -26.60 -2.95 -11.56
C PRO A 98 -27.43 -2.27 -10.48
N ASN A 99 -28.37 -3.00 -9.88
CA ASN A 99 -29.13 -2.52 -8.73
C ASN A 99 -28.36 -2.79 -7.44
N PHE A 100 -27.41 -1.91 -7.10
CA PHE A 100 -26.60 -2.06 -5.89
C PHE A 100 -27.42 -2.00 -4.59
N ALA A 101 -28.59 -1.36 -4.58
CA ALA A 101 -29.46 -1.32 -3.41
C ALA A 101 -30.09 -2.68 -3.10
N ALA A 102 -30.43 -3.44 -4.15
CA ALA A 102 -30.98 -4.79 -4.05
C ALA A 102 -29.99 -5.86 -4.53
N TRP A 103 -28.69 -5.69 -4.23
CA TRP A 103 -27.62 -6.55 -4.74
C TRP A 103 -27.80 -8.04 -4.39
N GLN A 104 -28.54 -8.34 -3.33
CA GLN A 104 -28.86 -9.72 -2.92
C GLN A 104 -29.85 -10.43 -3.87
N GLN A 105 -30.64 -9.67 -4.63
CA GLN A 105 -31.60 -10.21 -5.61
C GLN A 105 -30.91 -10.57 -6.93
N ASP A 106 -29.83 -9.88 -7.27
CA ASP A 106 -29.06 -10.16 -8.48
C ASP A 106 -28.09 -11.34 -8.22
N PRO A 107 -28.21 -12.46 -8.97
CA PRO A 107 -27.40 -13.65 -8.73
C PRO A 107 -25.89 -13.40 -8.93
N HIS A 108 -25.50 -12.45 -9.78
CA HIS A 108 -24.10 -12.10 -10.00
C HIS A 108 -23.55 -11.26 -8.84
N LEU A 109 -24.25 -10.19 -8.44
CA LEU A 109 -23.80 -9.34 -7.34
C LEU A 109 -23.79 -10.09 -6.01
N LYS A 110 -24.77 -10.98 -5.79
CA LYS A 110 -24.85 -11.85 -4.60
C LYS A 110 -23.60 -12.69 -4.40
N ARG A 111 -22.93 -13.14 -5.48
CA ARG A 111 -21.68 -13.90 -5.41
C ARG A 111 -20.44 -13.00 -5.38
N LEU A 112 -20.42 -11.96 -6.21
CA LEU A 112 -19.24 -11.10 -6.36
C LEU A 112 -18.94 -10.27 -5.12
N ILE A 113 -19.95 -9.71 -4.44
CA ILE A 113 -19.73 -8.82 -3.29
C ILE A 113 -19.09 -9.56 -2.10
N PRO A 114 -19.55 -10.75 -1.68
CA PRO A 114 -18.89 -11.49 -0.62
C PRO A 114 -17.45 -11.92 -0.98
N ILE A 115 -17.22 -12.36 -2.22
CA ILE A 115 -15.87 -12.76 -2.68
C ILE A 115 -14.93 -11.56 -2.70
N LEU A 116 -15.39 -10.40 -3.19
CA LEU A 116 -14.61 -9.16 -3.16
C LEU A 116 -14.31 -8.73 -1.72
N THR A 117 -15.29 -8.87 -0.82
CA THR A 117 -15.12 -8.48 0.58
C THR A 117 -14.10 -9.40 1.27
N SER A 118 -14.20 -10.71 1.05
CA SER A 118 -13.25 -11.68 1.62
C SER A 118 -11.85 -11.52 1.04
N SER A 119 -11.71 -11.24 -0.27
CA SER A 119 -10.41 -10.98 -0.89
C SER A 119 -9.78 -9.68 -0.40
N LEU A 120 -10.59 -8.65 -0.12
CA LEU A 120 -10.11 -7.36 0.40
C LEU A 120 -9.63 -7.49 1.84
N VAL A 121 -10.43 -8.09 2.73
CA VAL A 121 -10.06 -8.31 4.14
C VAL A 121 -8.88 -9.29 4.24
N GLY A 122 -8.93 -10.40 3.50
CA GLY A 122 -7.86 -11.39 3.47
C GLY A 122 -6.56 -10.82 2.89
N GLY A 123 -6.64 -10.08 1.79
CA GLY A 123 -5.47 -9.44 1.18
C GLY A 123 -4.86 -8.36 2.08
N PHE A 124 -5.69 -7.55 2.75
CA PHE A 124 -5.21 -6.54 3.69
C PHE A 124 -4.51 -7.18 4.88
N THR A 125 -5.12 -8.22 5.45
CA THR A 125 -4.58 -8.91 6.62
C THR A 125 -3.28 -9.63 6.27
N THR A 126 -3.23 -10.34 5.13
CA THR A 126 -2.01 -11.02 4.68
C THR A 126 -0.90 -10.03 4.33
N LEU A 127 -1.21 -8.89 3.68
CA LEU A 127 -0.23 -7.84 3.42
C LEU A 127 0.28 -7.21 4.72
N PHE A 128 -0.61 -6.90 5.66
CA PHE A 128 -0.23 -6.38 6.98
C PHE A 128 0.71 -7.35 7.73
N LEU A 129 0.38 -8.64 7.75
CA LEU A 129 1.26 -9.65 8.34
C LEU A 129 2.60 -9.72 7.59
N THR A 130 2.59 -9.69 6.26
CA THR A 130 3.81 -9.69 5.43
C THR A 130 4.75 -8.54 5.79
N LEU A 131 4.20 -7.34 6.01
CA LEU A 131 4.95 -6.14 6.37
C LEU A 131 5.27 -6.05 7.87
N SER A 132 4.66 -6.91 8.70
CA SER A 132 4.85 -6.89 10.14
C SER A 132 6.27 -7.33 10.52
N PRO A 133 6.80 -6.89 11.66
CA PRO A 133 8.12 -7.29 12.15
C PRO A 133 8.29 -8.81 12.40
N ILE A 134 7.18 -9.56 12.38
CA ILE A 134 7.19 -11.01 12.57
C ILE A 134 7.72 -11.72 11.31
N PHE A 135 7.36 -11.20 10.13
CA PHE A 135 7.67 -11.84 8.85
C PHE A 135 8.62 -11.02 7.99
N ALA A 136 8.66 -9.70 8.18
CA ALA A 136 9.64 -8.85 7.55
C ALA A 136 11.02 -9.10 8.20
N PRO A 137 12.07 -9.35 7.41
CA PRO A 137 13.41 -9.44 7.96
C PRO A 137 13.75 -8.11 8.64
N PRO A 138 14.48 -8.12 9.77
CA PRO A 138 14.89 -6.90 10.42
C PRO A 138 15.70 -6.03 9.44
N PRO A 139 15.66 -4.70 9.61
CA PRO A 139 16.54 -3.82 8.86
C PRO A 139 18.00 -4.30 9.01
N PRO A 140 18.79 -4.27 7.94
CA PRO A 140 20.21 -4.58 8.04
C PRO A 140 20.87 -3.62 9.03
N SER A 141 21.83 -4.13 9.79
CA SER A 141 22.59 -3.32 10.73
C SER A 141 23.38 -2.23 9.98
N THR A 142 23.38 -1.01 10.52
CA THR A 142 24.22 0.09 9.99
C THR A 142 25.71 -0.16 10.27
N SER A 143 26.01 -0.98 11.28
CA SER A 143 27.37 -1.35 11.64
C SER A 143 27.99 -2.30 10.62
N LEU A 144 29.09 -1.86 10.00
CA LEU A 144 29.92 -2.69 9.13
C LEU A 144 30.38 -3.99 9.82
N ALA A 145 30.69 -3.93 11.12
CA ALA A 145 31.12 -5.10 11.90
C ALA A 145 30.05 -6.19 11.96
N ILE A 146 28.79 -5.81 12.17
CA ILE A 146 27.68 -6.77 12.23
C ILE A 146 27.45 -7.37 10.84
N ARG A 147 27.45 -6.55 9.78
CA ARG A 147 27.33 -7.04 8.39
C ARG A 147 28.45 -8.00 7.99
N LEU A 148 29.69 -7.72 8.37
CA LEU A 148 30.81 -8.66 8.17
C LEU A 148 30.61 -9.97 8.94
N THR A 149 30.06 -9.91 10.15
CA THR A 149 29.76 -11.09 10.96
C THR A 149 28.64 -11.92 10.34
N ASP A 150 27.59 -11.26 9.84
CA ASP A 150 26.46 -11.92 9.19
C ASP A 150 26.89 -12.57 7.87
N ALA A 151 27.68 -11.85 7.06
CA ALA A 151 28.29 -12.38 5.84
C ALA A 151 29.20 -13.58 6.12
N SER A 152 30.08 -13.48 7.13
CA SER A 152 30.99 -14.57 7.46
C SER A 152 30.22 -15.80 7.97
N ARG A 153 29.21 -15.59 8.83
CA ARG A 153 28.34 -16.67 9.32
C ARG A 153 27.59 -17.35 8.17
N ALA A 154 27.03 -16.58 7.25
CA ALA A 154 26.33 -17.09 6.08
C ALA A 154 27.26 -17.87 5.13
N ALA A 155 28.52 -17.45 5.04
CA ALA A 155 29.60 -18.16 4.33
C ALA A 155 30.23 -19.31 5.15
N GLY A 156 29.67 -19.67 6.31
CA GLY A 156 30.13 -20.79 7.14
C GLY A 156 31.45 -20.54 7.89
N GLY A 157 31.81 -19.28 8.10
CA GLY A 157 32.98 -18.88 8.87
C GLY A 157 32.82 -19.13 10.38
N ASN A 158 33.95 -19.28 11.06
CA ASN A 158 33.98 -19.44 12.52
C ASN A 158 33.70 -18.10 13.21
N LEU A 159 32.62 -18.00 13.98
CA LEU A 159 32.19 -16.77 14.68
C LEU A 159 33.27 -16.19 15.62
N GLN A 160 34.11 -17.03 16.24
CA GLN A 160 35.19 -16.57 17.11
C GLN A 160 36.35 -15.97 16.33
N ALA A 161 36.67 -16.52 15.16
CA ALA A 161 37.69 -15.97 14.27
C ALA A 161 37.17 -14.68 13.63
N ALA A 162 35.91 -14.68 13.18
CA ALA A 162 35.25 -13.52 12.62
C ALA A 162 35.24 -12.34 13.59
N SER A 163 34.83 -12.52 14.84
CA SER A 163 34.77 -11.41 15.80
C SER A 163 36.14 -10.78 16.07
N LYS A 164 37.20 -11.60 16.23
CA LYS A 164 38.58 -11.12 16.37
C LYS A 164 39.07 -10.40 15.13
N GLY A 165 38.83 -10.98 13.94
CA GLY A 165 39.19 -10.37 12.66
C GLY A 165 38.48 -9.04 12.43
N ILE A 166 37.21 -8.94 12.80
CA ILE A 166 36.43 -7.71 12.64
C ILE A 166 36.95 -6.61 13.57
N GLN A 167 37.31 -6.93 14.82
CA GLN A 167 37.88 -5.94 15.73
C GLN A 167 39.20 -5.37 15.20
N SER A 168 40.08 -6.20 14.64
CA SER A 168 41.32 -5.72 14.04
C SER A 168 41.07 -4.90 12.78
N LEU A 169 40.17 -5.35 11.90
CA LEU A 169 39.80 -4.64 10.68
C LEU A 169 39.16 -3.28 10.95
N VAL A 170 38.23 -3.19 11.90
CA VAL A 170 37.59 -1.92 12.27
C VAL A 170 38.62 -0.95 12.84
N THR A 171 39.58 -1.43 13.63
CA THR A 171 40.67 -0.61 14.16
C THR A 171 41.61 -0.12 13.06
N GLU A 172 41.95 -0.98 12.10
CA GLU A 172 42.76 -0.66 10.92
C GLU A 172 42.07 0.35 9.98
N ILE A 173 40.75 0.20 9.79
CA ILE A 173 39.95 1.17 9.02
C ILE A 173 39.88 2.50 9.75
N ALA A 174 39.60 2.49 11.06
CA ALA A 174 39.54 3.70 11.86
C ALA A 174 40.87 4.47 11.80
N SER A 175 42.00 3.78 11.96
CA SER A 175 43.33 4.40 11.85
C SER A 175 43.62 4.90 10.44
N SER A 176 43.23 4.16 9.39
CA SER A 176 43.41 4.58 7.99
C SER A 176 42.61 5.83 7.60
N LEU A 177 41.49 6.07 8.30
CA LEU A 177 40.62 7.24 8.10
C LEU A 177 40.97 8.41 9.04
N GLY A 178 41.99 8.26 9.89
CA GLY A 178 42.38 9.27 10.87
C GLY A 178 41.42 9.40 12.05
N PHE A 179 40.52 8.43 12.27
CA PHE A 179 39.66 8.40 13.45
C PHE A 179 40.46 7.86 14.63
N HIS A 180 40.80 8.75 15.57
CA HIS A 180 41.38 8.33 16.84
C HIS A 180 40.28 7.74 17.74
N PRO A 181 40.53 6.62 18.44
CA PRO A 181 39.53 5.92 19.25
C PRO A 181 38.98 6.73 20.43
N SER A 182 39.59 7.88 20.76
CA SER A 182 39.16 8.78 21.84
C SER A 182 38.09 9.79 21.43
N SER A 183 37.84 10.03 20.14
CA SER A 183 36.75 10.91 19.69
C SER A 183 35.46 10.11 19.56
N SER A 184 34.48 10.41 20.41
CA SER A 184 33.13 9.85 20.36
C SER A 184 32.59 9.87 18.93
N SER A 185 32.34 8.67 18.39
CA SER A 185 31.92 8.46 17.00
C SER A 185 30.66 9.26 16.68
N SER A 186 30.80 10.32 15.89
CA SER A 186 29.66 11.05 15.34
C SER A 186 28.86 10.15 14.39
N SER A 187 27.55 10.36 14.32
CA SER A 187 26.62 9.62 13.46
C SER A 187 27.00 9.65 11.96
N SER A 188 27.75 10.68 11.54
CA SER A 188 28.26 10.82 10.18
C SER A 188 29.29 9.74 9.83
N SER A 189 30.21 9.39 10.73
CA SER A 189 31.22 8.35 10.48
C SER A 189 30.59 6.97 10.28
N GLN A 190 29.52 6.66 11.02
CA GLN A 190 28.78 5.42 10.82
C GLN A 190 28.07 5.38 9.47
N THR A 191 27.54 6.52 9.01
CA THR A 191 26.84 6.62 7.72
C THR A 191 27.83 6.44 6.56
N TYR A 192 29.05 6.97 6.69
CA TYR A 192 30.12 6.76 5.71
C TYR A 192 30.56 5.29 5.65
N LEU A 193 30.75 4.64 6.81
CA LEU A 193 31.06 3.19 6.85
C LEU A 193 29.88 2.33 6.35
N ALA A 194 28.65 2.84 6.45
CA ALA A 194 27.47 2.17 5.91
C ALA A 194 27.47 2.12 4.38
N SER A 195 28.02 3.13 3.71
CA SER A 195 27.98 3.31 2.25
C SER A 195 29.20 2.79 1.48
N LEU A 196 30.28 2.41 2.17
CA LEU A 196 31.47 1.84 1.54
C LEU A 196 31.15 0.52 0.83
N LYS A 197 31.54 0.42 -0.45
CA LYS A 197 31.51 -0.84 -1.22
C LYS A 197 32.63 -1.77 -0.76
N SER A 198 32.51 -3.08 -1.03
CA SER A 198 33.55 -4.06 -0.71
C SER A 198 34.88 -3.73 -1.40
N SER A 199 34.85 -3.23 -2.65
CA SER A 199 36.03 -2.78 -3.39
C SER A 199 36.81 -1.70 -2.64
N ASP A 200 36.09 -0.69 -2.17
CA ASP A 200 36.67 0.47 -1.47
C ASP A 200 37.21 0.03 -0.11
N LEU A 201 36.55 -0.95 0.52
CA LEU A 201 36.97 -1.57 1.76
C LEU A 201 38.29 -2.34 1.58
N LEU A 202 38.42 -3.11 0.50
CA LEU A 202 39.66 -3.81 0.14
C LEU A 202 40.80 -2.83 -0.16
N GLU A 203 40.51 -1.76 -0.91
CA GLU A 203 41.48 -0.70 -1.21
C GLU A 203 41.96 -0.01 0.07
N LYS A 204 41.04 0.37 0.96
CA LYS A 204 41.37 1.02 2.25
C LYS A 204 42.16 0.11 3.19
N LEU A 205 41.86 -1.19 3.20
CA LEU A 205 42.60 -2.18 3.96
C LEU A 205 43.92 -2.62 3.29
N ARG A 206 44.22 -2.13 2.08
CA ARG A 206 45.37 -2.58 1.29
C ARG A 206 45.40 -4.10 1.08
N LEU A 207 44.22 -4.72 1.01
CA LEU A 207 44.09 -6.15 0.73
C LEU A 207 44.07 -6.35 -0.78
N THR A 208 45.01 -7.13 -1.29
CA THR A 208 45.11 -7.46 -2.73
C THR A 208 43.98 -8.37 -3.20
N SER A 209 43.30 -9.08 -2.30
CA SER A 209 42.22 -9.98 -2.68
C SER A 209 41.17 -10.22 -1.60
N ALA A 210 39.97 -10.57 -2.06
CA ALA A 210 38.85 -11.03 -1.26
C ALA A 210 39.20 -12.22 -0.35
N GLN A 211 40.08 -13.11 -0.80
CA GLN A 211 40.52 -14.26 0.00
C GLN A 211 41.28 -13.83 1.26
N GLY A 212 42.06 -12.74 1.19
CA GLY A 212 42.73 -12.16 2.36
C GLY A 212 41.74 -11.69 3.42
N LEU A 213 40.65 -11.05 3.01
CA LEU A 213 39.58 -10.62 3.91
C LEU A 213 38.83 -11.83 4.50
N ALA A 214 38.41 -12.77 3.64
CA ALA A 214 37.69 -13.98 4.03
C ALA A 214 38.49 -14.83 5.03
N SER A 215 39.79 -15.03 4.78
CA SER A 215 40.67 -15.79 5.67
C SER A 215 40.84 -15.13 7.04
N ARG A 216 40.98 -13.79 7.10
CA ARG A 216 41.00 -13.04 8.38
C ARG A 216 39.71 -13.21 9.19
N LEU A 217 38.58 -13.43 8.50
CA LEU A 217 37.27 -13.65 9.10
C LEU A 217 36.98 -15.13 9.40
N GLY A 218 37.95 -16.03 9.16
CA GLY A 218 37.78 -17.46 9.37
C GLY A 218 36.82 -18.13 8.38
N VAL A 219 36.62 -17.54 7.20
CA VAL A 219 35.89 -18.15 6.07
C VAL A 219 36.88 -18.97 5.24
N SER A 220 36.47 -20.17 4.82
CA SER A 220 37.32 -21.04 4.00
C SER A 220 37.61 -20.42 2.64
N SER A 221 38.80 -20.67 2.09
CA SER A 221 39.22 -20.11 0.79
C SER A 221 38.27 -20.45 -0.35
N GLY A 222 37.67 -21.66 -0.33
CA GLY A 222 36.67 -22.09 -1.31
C GLY A 222 35.33 -21.35 -1.24
N ARG A 223 35.04 -20.62 -0.15
CA ARG A 223 33.81 -19.82 0.03
C ARG A 223 34.09 -18.32 0.08
N ALA A 224 35.31 -17.89 -0.23
CA ALA A 224 35.67 -16.48 -0.22
C ALA A 224 34.86 -15.64 -1.23
N GLU A 225 34.57 -16.19 -2.41
CA GLU A 225 33.74 -15.54 -3.43
C GLU A 225 32.29 -15.40 -2.98
N GLU A 226 31.71 -16.47 -2.40
CA GLU A 226 30.36 -16.44 -1.81
C GLU A 226 30.27 -15.39 -0.70
N PHE A 227 31.30 -15.30 0.15
CA PHE A 227 31.38 -14.29 1.19
C PHE A 227 31.37 -12.87 0.63
N THR A 228 32.12 -12.58 -0.44
CA THR A 228 32.11 -11.24 -1.04
C THR A 228 30.78 -10.89 -1.67
N VAL A 229 30.13 -11.83 -2.36
CA VAL A 229 28.79 -11.62 -2.92
C VAL A 229 27.79 -11.31 -1.82
N LEU A 230 27.84 -12.06 -0.71
CA LEU A 230 26.97 -11.82 0.45
C LEU A 230 27.26 -10.47 1.13
N LEU A 231 28.52 -10.10 1.25
CA LEU A 231 28.92 -8.84 1.84
C LEU A 231 28.41 -7.66 1.00
N ASP A 232 28.57 -7.72 -0.32
CA ASP A 232 28.05 -6.71 -1.25
C ASP A 232 26.54 -6.61 -1.16
N GLU A 233 25.82 -7.74 -1.12
CA GLU A 233 24.37 -7.78 -0.95
C GLU A 233 23.94 -7.10 0.36
N TYR A 234 24.60 -7.39 1.48
CA TYR A 234 24.31 -6.75 2.76
C TYR A 234 24.68 -5.26 2.81
N GLN A 235 25.75 -4.85 2.13
CA GLN A 235 26.15 -3.45 2.03
C GLN A 235 25.17 -2.66 1.16
N GLU A 236 24.79 -3.19 0.00
CA GLU A 236 23.79 -2.58 -0.88
C GLU A 236 22.44 -2.46 -0.17
N ARG A 237 21.98 -3.52 0.49
CA ARG A 237 20.74 -3.49 1.28
C ARG A 237 20.82 -2.43 2.37
N ALA A 238 21.90 -2.41 3.15
CA ALA A 238 22.09 -1.40 4.20
C ALA A 238 22.15 0.03 3.66
N LYS A 239 22.76 0.24 2.48
CA LYS A 239 22.78 1.54 1.81
C LYS A 239 21.36 1.99 1.43
N ILE A 240 20.58 1.12 0.80
CA ILE A 240 19.18 1.40 0.43
C ILE A 240 18.36 1.75 1.68
N TRP A 241 18.58 1.03 2.78
CA TRP A 241 17.92 1.28 4.07
C TRP A 241 18.41 2.53 4.80
N ALA A 242 19.66 2.96 4.58
CA ALA A 242 20.20 4.20 5.14
C ALA A 242 19.74 5.43 4.36
N GLU A 243 19.63 5.32 3.03
CA GLU A 243 19.10 6.36 2.14
C GLU A 243 17.59 6.52 2.32
N GLY A 244 16.88 5.40 2.44
CA GLY A 244 15.52 5.39 2.89
C GLY A 244 15.49 5.92 4.32
N ARG A 245 14.74 7.00 4.61
CA ARG A 245 14.45 7.43 5.99
C ARG A 245 13.55 6.42 6.72
N ALA A 246 13.97 5.17 6.85
CA ALA A 246 13.25 4.03 7.39
C ALA A 246 13.14 4.14 8.93
N ARG A 247 12.53 5.24 9.39
CA ARG A 247 12.30 5.50 10.82
C ARG A 247 11.14 4.66 11.38
N TYR A 248 10.45 3.90 10.53
CA TYR A 248 9.20 3.20 10.87
C TYR A 248 9.25 1.72 10.49
N ALA A 249 10.36 1.04 10.80
CA ALA A 249 10.35 -0.42 10.88
C ALA A 249 9.55 -0.82 12.12
N GLY A 250 8.35 -1.37 11.95
CA GLY A 250 7.47 -1.69 13.08
C GLY A 250 6.02 -1.93 12.68
N TRP A 251 5.18 -2.21 13.67
CA TRP A 251 3.73 -2.36 13.48
C TRP A 251 3.08 -1.13 12.83
N ALA A 252 3.52 0.08 13.20
CA ALA A 252 3.03 1.31 12.57
C ALA A 252 3.34 1.36 11.07
N GLY A 253 4.55 0.93 10.67
CA GLY A 253 4.94 0.83 9.26
C GLY A 253 4.14 -0.23 8.51
N ALA A 254 3.87 -1.37 9.16
CA ALA A 254 3.05 -2.42 8.59
C ALA A 254 1.60 -1.97 8.34
N VAL A 255 0.96 -1.34 9.33
CA VAL A 255 -0.40 -0.78 9.18
C VAL A 255 -0.40 0.33 8.12
N GLY A 256 0.50 1.30 8.26
CA GLY A 256 0.56 2.46 7.37
C GLY A 256 0.86 2.08 5.92
N GLY A 257 1.78 1.14 5.71
CA GLY A 257 2.10 0.58 4.40
C GLY A 257 0.94 -0.21 3.79
N ALA A 258 0.29 -1.09 4.56
CA ALA A 258 -0.88 -1.84 4.08
C ALA A 258 -2.05 -0.91 3.71
N VAL A 259 -2.36 0.07 4.55
CA VAL A 259 -3.38 1.11 4.25
C VAL A 259 -2.97 1.90 3.00
N GLY A 260 -1.70 2.29 2.88
CA GLY A 260 -1.17 3.00 1.73
C GLY A 260 -1.37 2.25 0.42
N VAL A 261 -1.04 0.95 0.37
CA VAL A 261 -1.18 0.11 -0.82
C VAL A 261 -2.66 0.01 -1.23
N TYR A 262 -3.56 -0.23 -0.27
CA TYR A 262 -4.98 -0.35 -0.57
C TYR A 262 -5.60 0.98 -1.03
N LEU A 263 -5.24 2.11 -0.42
CA LEU A 263 -5.68 3.43 -0.88
C LEU A 263 -5.17 3.76 -2.29
N LEU A 264 -3.91 3.42 -2.57
CA LEU A 264 -3.31 3.62 -3.88
C LEU A 264 -4.04 2.80 -4.94
N VAL A 265 -4.19 1.50 -4.71
CA VAL A 265 -4.80 0.57 -5.66
C VAL A 265 -6.28 0.88 -5.87
N LEU A 266 -7.06 1.05 -4.80
CA LEU A 266 -8.48 1.41 -4.92
C LEU A 266 -8.67 2.79 -5.55
N GLY A 267 -7.76 3.74 -5.28
CA GLY A 267 -7.76 5.05 -5.94
C GLY A 267 -7.52 4.95 -7.45
N ILE A 268 -6.55 4.13 -7.88
CA ILE A 268 -6.26 3.91 -9.31
C ILE A 268 -7.46 3.25 -10.00
N VAL A 269 -8.05 2.21 -9.39
CA VAL A 269 -9.21 1.55 -9.97
C VAL A 269 -10.44 2.47 -9.95
N GLY A 270 -10.60 3.31 -8.93
CA GLY A 270 -11.61 4.35 -8.87
C GLY A 270 -11.47 5.40 -9.98
N LEU A 271 -10.22 5.81 -10.31
CA LEU A 271 -9.94 6.69 -11.44
C LEU A 271 -10.35 6.04 -12.77
N LEU A 272 -10.04 4.76 -12.98
CA LEU A 272 -10.49 4.03 -14.17
C LEU A 272 -12.02 4.02 -14.28
N GLY A 273 -12.73 3.86 -13.16
CA GLY A 273 -14.19 3.90 -13.11
C GLY A 273 -14.81 5.25 -13.51
N VAL A 274 -14.10 6.36 -13.36
CA VAL A 274 -14.60 7.68 -13.83
C VAL A 274 -14.75 7.69 -15.36
N PHE A 275 -13.85 7.01 -16.08
CA PHE A 275 -13.86 6.95 -17.54
C PHE A 275 -14.84 5.93 -18.11
N THR A 276 -15.28 4.93 -17.32
CA THR A 276 -16.20 3.89 -17.81
C THR A 276 -17.68 4.27 -17.72
N THR A 277 -18.04 5.35 -17.02
CA THR A 277 -19.45 5.75 -16.89
C THR A 277 -19.98 6.37 -18.20
N PRO A 278 -20.92 5.72 -18.92
CA PRO A 278 -21.42 6.25 -20.18
C PRO A 278 -22.24 7.53 -19.94
N LEU A 279 -21.89 8.62 -20.62
CA LEU A 279 -22.59 9.93 -20.59
C LEU A 279 -24.07 9.84 -21.05
N SER A 280 -24.46 8.71 -21.65
CA SER A 280 -25.68 8.52 -22.44
C SER A 280 -27.00 8.66 -21.67
N LYS A 281 -27.06 8.41 -20.35
CA LYS A 281 -28.35 8.46 -19.61
C LYS A 281 -28.87 9.86 -19.25
N ARG A 282 -28.17 10.96 -19.61
CA ARG A 282 -28.60 12.32 -19.21
C ARG A 282 -29.53 13.03 -20.18
N ALA A 283 -29.46 12.77 -21.48
CA ALA A 283 -30.30 13.45 -22.47
C ALA A 283 -31.80 13.18 -22.27
N LYS A 284 -32.18 12.08 -21.60
CA LYS A 284 -33.57 11.66 -21.45
C LYS A 284 -34.29 12.27 -20.23
N LYS A 285 -33.56 12.84 -19.25
CA LYS A 285 -34.18 13.46 -18.07
C LYS A 285 -34.53 14.93 -18.30
N ASP A 286 -33.74 15.65 -19.09
CA ASP A 286 -33.98 17.06 -19.39
C ASP A 286 -35.03 17.28 -20.49
N GLY A 287 -35.32 16.25 -21.30
CA GLY A 287 -36.38 16.28 -22.32
C GLY A 287 -37.79 15.99 -21.81
N LYS A 288 -37.97 15.59 -20.55
CA LYS A 288 -39.29 15.18 -20.01
C LYS A 288 -39.97 16.24 -19.12
N GLY A 289 -39.37 17.41 -18.97
CA GLY A 289 -39.87 18.50 -18.12
C GLY A 289 -40.63 19.62 -18.86
N LYS A 290 -40.90 19.47 -20.17
CA LYS A 290 -41.53 20.53 -20.98
C LYS A 290 -42.72 20.06 -21.81
N THR A 291 -43.44 19.05 -21.34
CA THR A 291 -44.78 18.75 -21.86
C THR A 291 -45.79 19.25 -20.85
N ALA A 292 -46.42 20.35 -21.24
CA ALA A 292 -47.50 21.08 -20.61
C ALA A 292 -48.27 20.37 -19.49
N GLU A 293 -48.27 21.04 -18.35
CA GLU A 293 -49.34 21.07 -17.36
C GLU A 293 -50.70 21.28 -18.07
N VAL A 294 -51.37 20.18 -18.41
CA VAL A 294 -52.83 20.19 -18.60
C VAL A 294 -53.42 19.89 -17.23
N THR A 295 -53.84 20.96 -16.57
CA THR A 295 -54.64 20.95 -15.35
C THR A 295 -55.93 20.17 -15.62
N THR A 296 -55.99 18.92 -15.17
CA THR A 296 -57.25 18.19 -15.03
C THR A 296 -57.49 17.92 -13.55
N VAL A 297 -58.59 18.48 -13.09
CA VAL A 297 -59.10 18.52 -11.72
C VAL A 297 -59.44 17.11 -11.20
N SER A 298 -59.22 16.93 -9.89
CA SER A 298 -59.44 15.74 -9.04
C SER A 298 -60.77 14.98 -9.23
N PRO A 299 -60.88 13.74 -8.68
CA PRO A 299 -61.53 13.67 -7.36
C PRO A 299 -60.92 12.67 -6.36
N THR A 300 -60.81 13.14 -5.12
CA THR A 300 -61.17 12.52 -3.83
C THR A 300 -61.49 11.01 -3.79
N SER A 301 -60.80 10.28 -2.90
CA SER A 301 -61.22 9.07 -2.11
C SER A 301 -59.93 8.25 -1.79
N THR A 302 -59.60 7.66 -0.65
CA THR A 302 -60.19 7.39 0.68
C THR A 302 -58.98 7.01 1.59
N PRO A 303 -58.95 7.28 2.90
CA PRO A 303 -57.85 6.87 3.76
C PRO A 303 -57.88 5.36 4.04
N ILE A 304 -56.81 4.64 3.69
CA ILE A 304 -56.61 3.21 3.98
C ILE A 304 -56.15 3.05 5.44
N PRO A 305 -56.81 2.20 6.25
CA PRO A 305 -56.44 1.99 7.65
C PRO A 305 -55.12 1.20 7.80
N LYS A 306 -54.32 1.60 8.79
CA LYS A 306 -53.04 0.97 9.15
C LYS A 306 -53.27 -0.44 9.74
N PRO A 307 -52.51 -1.46 9.33
CA PRO A 307 -52.59 -2.78 9.95
C PRO A 307 -52.00 -2.76 11.36
N VAL A 308 -52.79 -3.25 12.31
CA VAL A 308 -52.44 -3.47 13.72
C VAL A 308 -51.36 -4.55 13.81
N ARG A 309 -50.18 -4.17 14.30
CA ARG A 309 -49.06 -5.08 14.56
C ARG A 309 -49.35 -5.83 15.85
N ASN A 310 -49.84 -7.06 15.73
CA ASN A 310 -50.01 -7.98 16.86
C ASN A 310 -48.65 -8.24 17.54
N LEU A 311 -48.57 -7.85 18.81
CA LEU A 311 -47.53 -8.25 19.75
C LEU A 311 -47.63 -9.76 19.95
N ARG A 312 -46.57 -10.49 19.59
CA ARG A 312 -46.41 -11.90 19.96
C ARG A 312 -45.73 -11.95 21.33
N PRO A 313 -46.34 -12.59 22.34
CA PRO A 313 -45.77 -12.67 23.68
C PRO A 313 -44.55 -13.58 23.72
N HIS A 314 -43.65 -13.20 24.63
CA HIS A 314 -42.50 -13.96 25.11
C HIS A 314 -42.88 -15.40 25.47
N ASP A 315 -42.35 -16.37 24.73
CA ASP A 315 -42.19 -17.72 25.24
C ASP A 315 -40.79 -17.83 25.87
N ALA A 316 -40.82 -18.02 27.18
CA ALA A 316 -39.70 -18.35 28.02
C ALA A 316 -39.11 -19.70 27.61
N ALA A 317 -37.79 -19.76 27.45
CA ALA A 317 -37.05 -21.02 27.41
C ALA A 317 -36.26 -21.21 28.72
N PRO A 318 -36.24 -22.43 29.28
CA PRO A 318 -35.79 -22.72 30.62
C PRO A 318 -34.27 -22.83 30.75
N ASN A 319 -33.79 -22.50 31.95
CA ASN A 319 -32.43 -22.67 32.42
C ASN A 319 -31.91 -24.10 32.19
N ALA A 320 -30.77 -24.22 31.52
CA ALA A 320 -29.98 -25.46 31.52
C ALA A 320 -28.93 -25.42 32.64
N PRO A 321 -28.71 -26.53 33.36
CA PRO A 321 -27.82 -26.60 34.52
C PRO A 321 -26.34 -26.67 34.13
N LEU A 322 -25.51 -26.00 34.92
CA LEU A 322 -24.06 -26.08 34.92
C LEU A 322 -23.63 -27.48 35.40
N THR A 323 -22.84 -28.20 34.58
CA THR A 323 -22.02 -29.32 35.03
C THR A 323 -20.58 -28.85 35.25
N PRO A 324 -19.95 -29.19 36.39
CA PRO A 324 -18.53 -28.92 36.63
C PRO A 324 -17.67 -30.11 36.19
N LEU A 325 -16.55 -29.84 35.52
CA LEU A 325 -15.31 -30.64 35.53
C LEU A 325 -14.12 -29.70 35.30
#